data_AF-A0AAW2FCI9-F1
#
_entry.id   AF-A0AAW2FCI9-F1
#
_cell.length_a   1.000
_cell.length_b   1.000
_cell.length_c   1.000
_cell.angle_alpha   90.00
_cell.angle_beta   90.00
_cell.angle_gamma   90.00
#
_symmetry.space_group_name_H-M   'P 1'
#
loop_
_entity.id
_entity.type
_entity.pdbx_description
1 polymer ?
#
loop_
_entity_poly.entity_id
_entity_poly.type
_entity_poly.pdbx_seq_one_letter_code
_entity_poly.pdbx_strand_id
1 'polypeptide(L)'
;MEEIRVMWCDTLEELLQCPVCLDISQVIKIQCVNGHHICNTCRMQLDTCPICKAHFIGTRNLAVEQLSAKFEDIKLSILNPYHALNRKILPNKVCVAIQTENSAMPSTSCQTEDVEQAVSKLNNLLPKPMSLAPKIGKGTYPCRIRPCKNDLPHGRMIGHLRYYHRQVYYEFIANDYMFKKQWSLEFTRNQNYDYAFHVKGMGLFFLIISINHMFDLSASLQIVNCGLVCKQFTYTLETNTGCVLYRGPVKSCRLFSPNDGLQIPGNNMRQFIDSKNCFYYNLIIKRKVDCGAANPMSLLSDVDNNDEA
;
A
#
# COMPACT_ATOMS: atom_id res chain seq x y z
N MET A 1 14.17 -4.62 -5.97
CA MET A 1 14.97 -4.02 -4.87
C MET A 1 14.75 -2.51 -4.79
N GLU A 2 14.75 -1.80 -5.91
CA GLU A 2 14.59 -0.33 -5.96
C GLU A 2 13.22 0.17 -5.45
N GLU A 3 12.12 -0.51 -5.80
CA GLU A 3 10.78 -0.15 -5.30
C GLU A 3 10.65 -0.28 -3.78
N ILE A 4 11.35 -1.24 -3.18
CA ILE A 4 11.37 -1.43 -1.72
C ILE A 4 12.11 -0.25 -1.06
N ARG A 5 13.21 0.22 -1.67
CA ARG A 5 13.98 1.37 -1.18
C ARG A 5 13.16 2.66 -1.21
N VAL A 6 12.46 2.91 -2.32
CA VAL A 6 11.54 4.05 -2.45
C VAL A 6 10.44 4.00 -1.39
N MET A 7 9.81 2.84 -1.19
CA MET A 7 8.79 2.66 -0.15
C MET A 7 9.32 2.96 1.26
N TRP A 8 10.55 2.55 1.58
CA TRP A 8 11.17 2.87 2.87
C TRP A 8 11.47 4.36 3.03
N CYS A 9 11.89 5.04 1.95
CA CYS A 9 12.06 6.49 1.96
C CYS A 9 10.74 7.22 2.23
N ASP A 10 9.67 6.84 1.52
CA ASP A 10 8.34 7.42 1.71
C ASP A 10 7.83 7.17 3.14
N THR A 11 8.02 5.96 3.66
CA THR A 11 7.63 5.60 5.03
C THR A 11 8.40 6.43 6.06
N LEU A 12 9.71 6.62 5.86
CA LEU A 12 10.54 7.43 6.74
C LEU A 12 10.11 8.90 6.70
N GLU A 13 9.80 9.42 5.51
CA GLU A 13 9.28 10.77 5.31
C GLU A 13 7.99 10.99 6.12
N GLU A 14 7.01 10.09 5.98
CA GLU A 14 5.74 10.13 6.71
C GLU A 14 5.89 9.99 8.24
N LEU A 15 6.92 9.26 8.70
CA LEU A 15 7.21 9.14 10.12
C LEU A 15 7.77 10.44 10.70
N LEU A 16 8.59 11.18 9.96
CA LEU A 16 9.24 12.39 10.46
C LEU A 16 8.38 13.65 10.31
N GLN A 17 7.42 13.66 9.38
CA GLN A 17 6.50 14.77 9.15
C GLN A 17 5.66 15.14 10.40
N CYS A 18 5.38 16.43 10.54
CA CYS A 18 4.36 16.87 11.47
C CYS A 18 2.96 16.50 10.94
N PRO A 19 2.08 15.85 11.72
CA PRO A 19 0.74 15.45 11.27
C PRO A 19 -0.21 16.62 10.99
N VAL A 20 0.17 17.85 11.35
CA VAL A 20 -0.67 19.06 11.17
C VAL A 20 -0.31 19.77 9.87
N CYS A 21 0.96 20.16 9.69
CA CYS A 21 1.41 20.89 8.51
C CYS A 21 2.07 20.02 7.44
N LEU A 22 2.30 18.73 7.72
CA LEU A 22 2.98 17.77 6.84
C LEU A 22 4.43 18.16 6.48
N ASP A 23 5.05 19.03 7.29
CA ASP A 23 6.42 19.52 7.08
C ASP A 23 7.44 18.77 7.95
N ILE A 24 8.57 18.37 7.33
CA ILE A 24 9.73 17.75 8.00
C ILE A 24 10.76 18.81 8.42
N SER A 25 10.92 19.88 7.64
CA SER A 25 12.04 20.82 7.74
C SER A 25 12.09 21.62 9.05
N GLN A 26 10.99 21.63 9.82
CA GLN A 26 10.96 22.29 11.12
C GLN A 26 11.90 21.61 12.12
N VAL A 27 12.91 22.36 12.57
CA VAL A 27 14.00 21.89 13.44
C VAL A 27 13.51 21.49 14.83
N ILE A 28 12.50 22.16 15.38
CA ILE A 28 12.02 21.89 16.74
C ILE A 28 10.78 21.00 16.68
N LYS A 29 10.88 19.79 17.25
CA LYS A 29 9.78 18.84 17.37
C LYS A 29 9.40 18.68 18.83
N ILE A 30 8.11 18.76 19.15
CA ILE A 30 7.57 18.64 20.51
C ILE A 30 6.82 17.32 20.65
N GLN A 31 6.99 16.62 21.77
CA GLN A 31 6.39 15.31 22.02
C GLN A 31 5.29 15.35 23.09
N CYS A 32 4.23 14.56 22.87
CA CYS A 32 3.20 14.30 23.88
C CYS A 32 3.56 13.14 24.82
N VAL A 33 2.84 13.02 25.93
CA VAL A 33 3.08 11.95 26.94
C VAL A 33 3.06 10.53 26.36
N ASN A 34 2.37 10.33 25.23
CA ASN A 34 2.27 9.04 24.55
C ASN A 34 3.29 8.84 23.41
N GLY A 35 4.19 9.80 23.18
CA GLY A 35 5.27 9.63 22.19
C GLY A 35 5.06 10.24 20.80
N HIS A 36 3.88 10.80 20.50
CA HIS A 36 3.65 11.47 19.22
C HIS A 36 4.34 12.83 19.17
N HIS A 37 4.94 13.18 18.03
CA HIS A 37 5.55 14.49 17.81
C HIS A 37 4.75 15.40 16.87
N ILE A 38 4.92 16.71 17.05
CA ILE A 38 4.51 17.77 16.12
C ILE A 38 5.60 18.83 16.04
N CYS A 39 5.57 19.73 15.04
CA CYS A 39 6.50 20.87 15.02
C CYS A 39 6.11 21.94 16.05
N ASN A 40 7.08 22.76 16.48
CA ASN A 40 6.85 23.82 17.46
C ASN A 40 5.78 24.83 17.01
N THR A 41 5.77 25.20 15.72
CA THR A 41 4.79 26.14 15.16
C THR A 41 3.35 25.63 15.35
N CYS A 42 3.08 24.37 15.04
CA CYS A 42 1.77 23.77 15.26
C CYS A 42 1.48 23.54 16.74
N ARG A 43 2.50 23.30 17.58
CA ARG A 43 2.32 23.18 19.03
C ARG A 43 1.81 24.48 19.64
N MET A 44 2.27 25.64 19.19
CA MET A 44 1.81 26.93 19.73
C MET A 44 0.32 27.18 19.47
N GLN A 45 -0.27 26.49 18.49
CA GLN A 45 -1.68 26.62 18.13
C GLN A 45 -2.57 25.52 18.74
N LEU A 46 -1.98 24.56 19.46
CA LEU A 46 -2.66 23.36 19.93
C LEU A 46 -2.26 23.00 21.37
N ASP A 47 -3.23 22.91 22.27
CA ASP A 47 -2.99 22.55 23.67
C ASP A 47 -2.83 21.04 23.90
N THR A 48 -3.42 20.23 23.04
CA THR A 48 -3.41 18.77 23.13
C THR A 48 -2.93 18.11 21.85
N CYS A 49 -2.41 16.90 21.96
CA CYS A 49 -1.92 16.13 20.83
C CYS A 49 -3.05 15.89 19.80
N PRO A 50 -2.88 16.24 18.52
CA PRO A 50 -3.92 16.05 17.52
C PRO A 50 -4.24 14.56 17.27
N ILE A 51 -3.26 13.67 17.52
CA ILE A 51 -3.37 12.22 17.28
C ILE A 51 -4.07 11.50 18.43
N CYS A 52 -3.66 11.74 19.68
CA CYS A 52 -4.12 10.96 20.83
C CYS A 52 -4.80 11.80 21.93
N LYS A 53 -4.99 13.10 21.72
CA LYS A 53 -5.61 14.06 22.67
C LYS A 53 -4.92 14.22 24.03
N ALA A 54 -3.77 13.59 24.22
CA ALA A 54 -2.98 13.70 25.44
C ALA A 54 -2.17 15.01 25.48
N HIS A 55 -1.78 15.43 26.69
CA HIS A 55 -1.00 16.64 26.92
C HIS A 55 0.43 16.53 26.36
N PHE A 56 1.01 17.69 26.03
CA PHE A 56 2.42 17.78 25.67
C PHE A 56 3.31 17.81 26.90
N ILE A 57 4.43 17.09 26.87
CA ILE A 57 5.35 16.97 28.02
C ILE A 57 6.17 18.28 28.20
N GLY A 58 6.18 19.16 27.20
CA GLY A 58 7.00 20.37 27.21
C GLY A 58 8.47 20.13 26.85
N THR A 59 8.85 18.88 26.56
CA THR A 59 10.18 18.51 26.06
C THR A 59 10.20 18.37 24.53
N ARG A 60 11.37 18.64 23.96
CA ARG A 60 11.69 18.39 22.55
C ARG A 60 11.91 16.90 22.30
N ASN A 61 11.63 16.47 21.07
CA ASN A 61 11.96 15.13 20.60
C ASN A 61 13.25 15.17 19.78
N LEU A 62 14.39 15.26 20.48
CA LEU A 62 15.72 15.38 19.86
C LEU A 62 16.02 14.24 18.88
N ALA A 63 15.48 13.04 19.12
CA ALA A 63 15.67 11.90 18.22
C ALA A 63 15.03 12.15 16.84
N VAL A 64 13.78 12.61 16.81
CA VAL A 64 13.10 12.95 15.54
C VAL A 64 13.78 14.14 14.86
N GLU A 65 14.26 15.13 15.62
CA GLU A 65 15.01 16.27 15.08
C GLU A 65 16.30 15.82 14.39
N GLN A 66 17.09 14.97 15.04
CA GLN A 66 18.33 14.41 14.49
C GLN A 66 18.08 13.56 13.24
N LEU A 67 17.02 12.76 13.25
CA LEU A 67 16.62 11.97 12.07
C LEU A 67 16.14 12.87 10.93
N SER A 68 15.38 13.92 11.22
CA SER A 68 14.90 14.89 10.22
C SER A 68 16.07 15.64 9.58
N ALA A 69 17.07 16.03 10.37
CA ALA A 69 18.27 16.70 9.86
C ALA A 69 19.10 15.82 8.92
N LYS A 70 19.05 14.50 9.09
CA LYS A 70 19.76 13.51 8.24
C LYS A 70 18.86 12.89 7.17
N PHE A 71 17.63 13.37 7.03
CA PHE A 71 16.63 12.70 6.21
C PHE A 71 17.08 12.56 4.75
N GLU A 72 17.61 13.61 4.14
CA GLU A 72 18.10 13.57 2.76
C GLU A 72 19.31 12.63 2.59
N ASP A 73 20.25 12.62 3.53
CA ASP A 73 21.40 11.70 3.49
C ASP A 73 20.93 10.23 3.60
N ILE A 74 19.98 9.96 4.48
CA ILE A 74 19.39 8.62 4.66
C ILE A 74 18.62 8.22 3.39
N LYS A 75 17.82 9.13 2.82
CA LYS A 75 17.07 8.92 1.58
C LYS A 75 18.00 8.61 0.41
N LEU A 76 19.08 9.39 0.26
CA LEU A 76 20.12 9.16 -0.75
C LEU A 76 20.84 7.84 -0.55
N SER A 77 21.21 7.50 0.69
CA SER A 77 21.87 6.24 1.04
C SER A 77 20.99 5.02 0.74
N ILE A 78 19.68 5.12 1.05
CA ILE A 78 18.70 4.09 0.76
C ILE A 78 18.53 3.95 -0.74
N LEU A 79 18.21 5.01 -1.49
CA LEU A 79 17.95 4.94 -2.93
C LEU A 79 19.19 4.54 -3.75
N ASN A 80 20.38 4.96 -3.31
CA ASN A 80 21.62 4.72 -4.03
C ASN A 80 22.62 3.96 -3.15
N PRO A 81 22.49 2.63 -2.98
CA PRO A 81 23.37 1.85 -2.11
C PRO A 81 24.87 1.99 -2.42
N TYR A 82 25.22 2.22 -3.68
CA TYR A 82 26.61 2.38 -4.13
C TYR A 82 27.11 3.85 -4.14
N HIS A 83 26.31 4.78 -3.62
CA HIS A 83 26.65 6.21 -3.55
C HIS A 83 27.90 6.46 -2.71
N ALA A 84 28.67 7.51 -3.03
CA ALA A 84 29.92 7.84 -2.35
C ALA A 84 29.75 8.06 -0.83
N LEU A 85 28.57 8.54 -0.39
CA LEU A 85 28.23 8.67 1.03
C LEU A 85 28.33 7.35 1.81
N ASN A 86 28.06 6.22 1.15
CA ASN A 86 28.15 4.88 1.74
C ASN A 86 29.57 4.29 1.67
N ARG A 87 30.49 4.94 0.93
CA ARG A 87 31.90 4.53 0.79
C ARG A 87 32.81 5.11 1.85
N LYS A 88 32.25 5.62 2.96
CA LYS A 88 33.07 6.06 4.10
C LYS A 88 33.92 4.88 4.56
N ILE A 89 35.22 4.99 4.33
CA ILE A 89 36.24 4.14 4.93
C ILE A 89 36.12 4.36 6.43
N LEU A 90 35.52 3.40 7.13
CA LEU A 90 35.55 3.37 8.58
C LEU A 90 36.98 2.97 8.95
N PRO A 91 37.81 3.85 9.54
CA PRO A 91 39.14 3.44 9.98
C PRO A 91 38.98 2.26 10.94
N ASN A 92 39.71 1.18 10.67
CA ASN A 92 39.70 -0.09 11.42
C ASN A 92 38.44 -0.97 11.29
N LYS A 93 37.60 -0.84 10.25
CA LYS A 93 36.55 -1.84 9.97
C LYS A 93 36.63 -2.38 8.55
N VAL A 94 36.80 -3.70 8.45
CA VAL A 94 36.68 -4.44 7.19
C VAL A 94 35.20 -4.56 6.84
N CYS A 95 34.73 -3.81 5.85
CA CYS A 95 33.39 -3.99 5.29
C CYS A 95 33.43 -5.15 4.29
N VAL A 96 32.86 -6.30 4.66
CA VAL A 96 32.62 -7.40 3.72
C VAL A 96 31.30 -7.13 3.01
N ALA A 97 31.36 -6.56 1.81
CA ALA A 97 30.23 -6.62 0.89
C ALA A 97 30.16 -8.06 0.37
N ILE A 98 29.16 -8.84 0.81
CA ILE A 98 28.90 -10.16 0.24
C ILE A 98 28.49 -9.93 -1.21
N GLN A 99 29.35 -10.35 -2.13
CA GLN A 99 29.06 -10.39 -3.56
C GLN A 99 27.95 -11.41 -3.78
N THR A 100 26.81 -10.97 -4.32
CA THR A 100 25.92 -11.86 -5.04
C THR A 100 25.47 -11.23 -6.34
N GLU A 101 25.83 -11.97 -7.38
CA GLU A 101 25.24 -12.08 -8.72
C GLU A 101 25.92 -11.34 -9.89
N ASN A 102 26.35 -12.22 -10.80
CA ASN A 102 27.08 -12.02 -12.04
C ASN A 102 26.47 -10.95 -12.94
N SER A 103 27.18 -9.84 -13.10
CA SER A 103 27.23 -9.13 -14.37
C SER A 103 28.68 -8.75 -14.59
N ALA A 104 29.22 -9.21 -15.73
CA ALA A 104 30.60 -9.02 -16.11
C ALA A 104 30.93 -7.52 -16.11
N MET A 105 31.80 -7.10 -15.19
CA MET A 105 32.50 -5.83 -15.31
C MET A 105 33.84 -6.12 -16.00
N PRO A 106 34.20 -5.41 -17.09
CA PRO A 106 35.56 -5.43 -17.57
C PRO A 106 36.44 -4.78 -16.51
N SER A 107 37.30 -5.60 -15.92
CA SER A 107 38.42 -5.14 -15.12
C SER A 107 39.43 -4.48 -16.07
N THR A 108 39.66 -3.18 -15.93
CA THR A 108 40.91 -2.59 -16.41
C THR A 108 41.52 -1.75 -15.30
N SER A 109 42.57 -2.31 -14.73
CA SER A 109 43.49 -1.66 -13.81
C SER A 109 44.25 -0.53 -14.50
N CYS A 110 44.37 0.59 -13.80
CA CYS A 110 45.45 1.59 -13.81
C CYS A 110 45.92 2.16 -15.16
N GLN A 111 45.72 3.47 -15.37
CA GLN A 111 46.76 4.52 -15.40
C GLN A 111 46.17 5.90 -15.80
N THR A 112 46.99 6.93 -15.65
CA THR A 112 46.77 8.37 -15.40
C THR A 112 46.34 9.27 -16.58
N GLU A 113 45.74 10.40 -16.20
CA GLU A 113 45.70 11.75 -16.83
C GLU A 113 44.72 12.12 -17.98
N ASP A 114 43.92 13.15 -17.66
CA ASP A 114 43.51 14.38 -18.37
C ASP A 114 42.71 14.46 -19.71
N VAL A 115 41.62 15.25 -19.60
CA VAL A 115 41.05 16.28 -20.50
C VAL A 115 40.17 15.88 -21.72
N GLU A 116 39.01 16.57 -21.76
CA GLU A 116 38.12 16.96 -22.88
C GLU A 116 37.09 16.03 -23.54
N GLN A 117 35.83 16.46 -23.36
CA GLN A 117 34.75 16.67 -24.36
C GLN A 117 34.55 15.65 -25.50
N ALA A 118 33.34 15.06 -25.55
CA ALA A 118 32.42 15.04 -26.71
C ALA A 118 31.26 14.06 -26.42
N VAL A 119 30.04 14.54 -26.19
CA VAL A 119 28.98 14.76 -27.21
C VAL A 119 28.24 13.47 -27.66
N SER A 120 26.92 13.61 -27.57
CA SER A 120 25.87 12.98 -28.39
C SER A 120 25.34 11.59 -28.03
N LYS A 121 24.09 11.63 -27.55
CA LYS A 121 22.90 10.95 -28.12
C LYS A 121 23.17 9.56 -28.71
N LEU A 122 22.70 8.54 -27.98
CA LEU A 122 21.87 7.53 -28.62
C LEU A 122 20.78 7.06 -27.65
N ASN A 123 19.56 7.14 -28.16
CA ASN A 123 18.33 6.62 -27.59
C ASN A 123 18.50 5.17 -27.15
N ASN A 124 17.76 4.75 -26.12
CA ASN A 124 16.93 3.56 -26.24
C ASN A 124 15.80 3.60 -25.22
N LEU A 125 14.58 3.55 -25.75
CA LEU A 125 13.34 3.24 -25.05
C LEU A 125 13.52 1.92 -24.30
N LEU A 126 13.80 1.98 -23.00
CA LEU A 126 13.63 0.80 -22.14
C LEU A 126 12.17 0.76 -21.65
N PRO A 127 11.46 -0.38 -21.78
CA PRO A 127 10.13 -0.53 -21.25
C PRO A 127 10.15 -0.26 -19.74
N LYS A 128 9.31 0.67 -19.29
CA LYS A 128 9.09 1.00 -17.88
C LYS A 128 8.73 -0.29 -17.12
N PRO A 129 9.51 -0.77 -16.14
CA PRO A 129 9.13 -1.95 -15.37
C PRO A 129 7.84 -1.63 -14.60
N MET A 130 6.85 -2.50 -14.78
CA MET A 130 5.52 -2.39 -14.18
C MET A 130 5.61 -2.65 -12.67
N SER A 131 5.46 -1.59 -11.88
CA SER A 131 5.30 -1.65 -10.42
C SER A 131 4.19 -2.63 -10.00
N LEU A 132 4.58 -3.69 -9.29
CA LEU A 132 3.69 -4.74 -8.79
C LEU A 132 2.88 -4.30 -7.55
N ALA A 133 3.31 -3.26 -6.84
CA ALA A 133 2.51 -2.63 -5.80
C ALA A 133 1.68 -1.46 -6.39
N PRO A 134 0.43 -1.26 -5.95
CA PRO A 134 -0.30 -0.06 -6.31
C PRO A 134 0.33 1.19 -5.71
N LYS A 135 0.32 2.30 -6.45
CA LYS A 135 0.76 3.59 -5.92
C LYS A 135 -0.02 3.94 -4.66
N ILE A 136 0.67 4.41 -3.62
CA ILE A 136 0.03 4.83 -2.37
C ILE A 136 -0.82 6.07 -2.66
N GLY A 137 -2.08 6.03 -2.26
CA GLY A 137 -2.99 7.14 -2.47
C GLY A 137 -2.77 8.26 -1.45
N LYS A 138 -2.77 9.51 -1.92
CA LYS A 138 -2.60 10.71 -1.08
C LYS A 138 -3.86 11.01 -0.27
N GLY A 139 -3.69 11.49 0.97
CA GLY A 139 -4.76 11.93 1.87
C GLY A 139 -5.11 10.93 2.97
N THR A 140 -6.18 11.21 3.73
CA THR A 140 -6.66 10.35 4.83
C THR A 140 -7.66 9.31 4.34
N TYR A 141 -7.79 8.24 5.13
CA TYR A 141 -8.68 7.12 4.90
C TYR A 141 -9.35 6.73 6.22
N PRO A 142 -10.67 6.52 6.22
CA PRO A 142 -11.38 6.08 7.41
C PRO A 142 -11.06 4.63 7.74
N CYS A 143 -10.84 4.34 9.03
CA CYS A 143 -10.85 2.97 9.52
C CYS A 143 -12.28 2.42 9.43
N ARG A 144 -12.44 1.25 8.81
CA ARG A 144 -13.75 0.62 8.60
C ARG A 144 -14.07 -0.49 9.60
N ILE A 145 -13.27 -0.63 10.65
CA ILE A 145 -13.55 -1.55 11.77
C ILE A 145 -14.46 -0.85 12.76
N ARG A 146 -15.72 -1.29 12.93
CA ARG A 146 -16.60 -0.70 13.94
C ARG A 146 -16.14 -1.08 15.35
N PRO A 147 -16.24 -0.18 16.36
CA PRO A 147 -16.79 1.19 16.33
C PRO A 147 -15.74 2.30 16.09
N CYS A 148 -14.60 1.99 15.45
CA CYS A 148 -13.50 2.95 15.24
C CYS A 148 -13.94 4.15 14.36
N LYS A 149 -13.48 5.35 14.74
CA LYS A 149 -13.78 6.61 14.04
C LYS A 149 -12.52 7.33 13.54
N ASN A 150 -11.38 6.64 13.51
CA ASN A 150 -10.11 7.24 13.13
C ASN A 150 -9.97 7.35 11.61
N ASP A 151 -9.58 8.55 11.16
CA ASP A 151 -9.19 8.83 9.79
C ASP A 151 -7.68 9.04 9.74
N LEU A 152 -6.99 8.21 8.96
CA LEU A 152 -5.54 8.12 8.99
C LEU A 152 -4.95 8.14 7.58
N PRO A 153 -3.75 8.71 7.38
CA PRO A 153 -2.97 8.48 6.16
C PRO A 153 -2.70 6.99 5.94
N HIS A 154 -2.51 6.59 4.68
CA HIS A 154 -2.30 5.19 4.31
C HIS A 154 -1.21 4.50 5.15
N GLY A 155 -0.01 5.09 5.27
CA GLY A 155 1.10 4.49 6.01
C GLY A 155 0.87 4.37 7.52
N ARG A 156 -0.01 5.19 8.10
CA ARG A 156 -0.38 5.11 9.53
C ARG A 156 -1.46 4.06 9.81
N MET A 157 -2.21 3.65 8.79
CA MET A 157 -3.33 2.71 8.97
C MET A 157 -2.87 1.33 9.44
N ILE A 158 -1.78 0.80 8.88
CA ILE A 158 -1.24 -0.52 9.28
C ILE A 158 -0.85 -0.53 10.76
N GLY A 159 -0.13 0.50 11.22
CA GLY A 159 0.26 0.62 12.63
C GLY A 159 -0.95 0.74 13.56
N HIS A 160 -1.94 1.54 13.17
CA HIS A 160 -3.21 1.64 13.90
C HIS A 160 -3.93 0.29 14.01
N LEU A 161 -4.05 -0.46 12.91
CA LEU A 161 -4.72 -1.77 12.91
C LEU A 161 -3.98 -2.80 13.76
N ARG A 162 -2.63 -2.85 13.67
CA ARG A 162 -1.80 -3.75 14.48
C ARG A 162 -1.99 -3.54 15.99
N TYR A 163 -2.16 -2.29 16.42
CA TYR A 163 -2.23 -1.96 17.84
C TYR A 163 -3.67 -1.98 18.39
N TYR A 164 -4.60 -1.32 17.70
CA TYR A 164 -5.97 -1.12 18.20
C TYR A 164 -6.96 -2.19 17.72
N HIS A 165 -6.64 -2.91 16.64
CA HIS A 165 -7.54 -3.87 15.99
C HIS A 165 -6.88 -5.24 15.77
N ARG A 166 -5.93 -5.62 16.64
CA ARG A 166 -5.11 -6.83 16.52
C ARG A 166 -5.91 -8.12 16.27
N GLN A 167 -7.11 -8.24 16.86
CA GLN A 167 -7.92 -9.46 16.78
C GLN A 167 -8.61 -9.65 15.42
N VAL A 168 -8.78 -8.57 14.65
CA VAL A 168 -9.48 -8.56 13.36
C VAL A 168 -8.57 -8.13 12.21
N TYR A 169 -7.28 -7.96 12.49
CA TYR A 169 -6.25 -7.56 11.53
C TYR A 169 -5.33 -8.73 11.18
N TYR A 170 -5.13 -8.97 9.89
CA TYR A 170 -4.29 -10.07 9.39
C TYR A 170 -3.27 -9.59 8.33
N GLU A 171 -2.14 -10.29 8.24
CA GLU A 171 -1.12 -10.02 7.23
C GLU A 171 -0.85 -11.26 6.40
N PHE A 172 -0.88 -11.10 5.08
CA PHE A 172 -0.71 -12.19 4.13
C PHE A 172 0.35 -11.86 3.09
N ILE A 173 0.93 -12.92 2.52
CA ILE A 173 1.78 -12.87 1.34
C ILE A 173 0.95 -13.51 0.23
N ALA A 174 0.76 -12.81 -0.89
CA ALA A 174 0.06 -13.34 -2.05
C ALA A 174 1.05 -13.72 -3.15
N ASN A 175 0.61 -14.59 -4.05
CA ASN A 175 1.30 -14.86 -5.31
C ASN A 175 0.95 -13.71 -6.25
N ASP A 176 1.79 -12.67 -6.31
CA ASP A 176 1.82 -11.41 -7.09
C ASP A 176 0.52 -10.80 -7.68
N TYR A 177 -0.42 -11.61 -8.18
CA TYR A 177 -1.65 -11.21 -8.85
C TYR A 177 -2.94 -11.73 -8.19
N MET A 178 -2.86 -12.73 -7.30
CA MET A 178 -4.04 -13.35 -6.71
C MET A 178 -3.86 -13.68 -5.23
N PHE A 179 -4.85 -13.29 -4.44
CA PHE A 179 -5.03 -13.69 -3.05
C PHE A 179 -6.28 -14.56 -2.94
N LYS A 180 -6.18 -15.72 -2.26
CA LYS A 180 -7.33 -16.58 -1.93
C LYS A 180 -7.22 -17.02 -0.46
N LYS A 181 -8.31 -16.86 0.29
CA LYS A 181 -8.41 -17.31 1.68
C LYS A 181 -9.82 -17.78 2.02
N GLN A 182 -9.90 -18.90 2.72
CA GLN A 182 -11.14 -19.41 3.29
C GLN A 182 -11.43 -18.75 4.64
N TRP A 183 -12.70 -18.43 4.86
CA TRP A 183 -13.24 -17.77 6.04
C TRP A 183 -14.49 -18.50 6.52
N SER A 184 -14.80 -18.31 7.79
CA SER A 184 -16.01 -18.80 8.44
C SER A 184 -16.56 -17.73 9.37
N LEU A 185 -17.87 -17.57 9.39
CA LEU A 185 -18.55 -16.73 10.38
C LEU A 185 -19.80 -17.45 10.90
N GLU A 186 -20.20 -17.11 12.11
CA GLU A 186 -21.46 -17.56 12.69
C GLU A 186 -22.61 -16.70 12.14
N PHE A 187 -23.70 -17.34 11.72
CA PHE A 187 -24.79 -16.65 11.08
C PHE A 187 -25.83 -16.19 12.11
N THR A 188 -25.52 -15.10 12.80
CA THR A 188 -26.35 -14.57 13.89
C THR A 188 -27.04 -13.26 13.49
N ARG A 189 -28.26 -13.06 13.99
CA ARG A 189 -29.08 -11.88 13.72
C ARG A 189 -28.40 -10.59 14.23
N ASN A 190 -28.47 -9.51 13.44
CA ASN A 190 -27.92 -8.19 13.78
C ASN A 190 -26.42 -8.19 14.09
N GLN A 191 -25.67 -9.08 13.44
CA GLN A 191 -24.25 -9.22 13.66
C GLN A 191 -23.45 -8.54 12.54
N ASN A 192 -22.35 -7.88 12.93
CA ASN A 192 -21.39 -7.28 12.00
C ASN A 192 -20.04 -7.98 12.15
N TYR A 193 -19.37 -8.21 11.02
CA TYR A 193 -18.03 -8.75 10.93
C TYR A 193 -17.18 -7.82 10.08
N ASP A 194 -16.26 -7.11 10.73
CA ASP A 194 -15.35 -6.18 10.07
C ASP A 194 -13.93 -6.72 10.20
N TYR A 195 -13.33 -7.06 9.07
CA TYR A 195 -11.96 -7.57 9.01
C TYR A 195 -11.07 -6.59 8.25
N ALA A 196 -9.84 -6.45 8.71
CA ALA A 196 -8.79 -5.75 8.00
C ALA A 196 -7.68 -6.71 7.65
N PHE A 197 -7.13 -6.62 6.44
CA PHE A 197 -5.94 -7.40 6.12
C PHE A 197 -5.04 -6.74 5.09
N HIS A 198 -3.75 -6.82 5.38
CA HIS A 198 -2.70 -6.34 4.51
C HIS A 198 -2.13 -7.51 3.70
N VAL A 199 -2.32 -7.46 2.38
CA VAL A 199 -1.75 -8.43 1.45
C VAL A 199 -0.54 -7.80 0.81
N LYS A 200 0.67 -8.28 1.14
CA LYS A 200 1.92 -7.75 0.59
C LYS A 200 1.88 -7.81 -0.94
N GLY A 201 2.22 -6.70 -1.59
CA GLY A 201 2.15 -6.53 -3.05
C GLY A 201 0.78 -6.14 -3.60
N MET A 202 -0.33 -6.35 -2.87
CA MET A 202 -1.67 -6.00 -3.35
C MET A 202 -2.27 -4.78 -2.64
N GLY A 203 -2.05 -4.64 -1.33
CA GLY A 203 -2.51 -3.49 -0.55
C GLY A 203 -3.26 -3.87 0.73
N LEU A 204 -3.84 -2.85 1.35
CA LEU A 204 -4.61 -2.98 2.60
C LEU A 204 -6.11 -2.95 2.30
N PHE A 205 -6.81 -3.99 2.73
CA PHE A 205 -8.23 -4.19 2.46
C PHE A 205 -9.07 -4.25 3.74
N PHE A 206 -10.32 -3.81 3.63
CA PHE A 206 -11.37 -4.00 4.61
C PHE A 206 -12.46 -4.89 4.02
N LEU A 207 -12.78 -5.99 4.70
CA LEU A 207 -13.94 -6.81 4.39
C LEU A 207 -15.01 -6.52 5.45
N ILE A 208 -16.15 -5.99 4.99
CA ILE A 208 -17.26 -5.58 5.85
C ILE A 208 -18.42 -6.49 5.53
N ILE A 209 -18.87 -7.28 6.51
CA ILE A 209 -20.02 -8.16 6.40
C ILE A 209 -21.04 -7.76 7.46
N SER A 210 -22.31 -7.67 7.09
CA SER A 210 -23.41 -7.32 7.99
C SER A 210 -24.60 -8.25 7.74
N ILE A 211 -25.12 -8.82 8.82
CA ILE A 211 -26.35 -9.62 8.83
C ILE A 211 -27.41 -8.77 9.53
N ASN A 212 -28.44 -8.37 8.78
CA ASN A 212 -29.50 -7.51 9.32
C ASN A 212 -30.53 -8.32 10.15
N HIS A 213 -31.59 -7.64 10.59
CA HIS A 213 -32.66 -8.25 11.38
C HIS A 213 -33.52 -9.24 10.58
N MET A 214 -33.58 -9.07 9.25
CA MET A 214 -34.25 -9.96 8.30
C MET A 214 -33.36 -11.14 7.84
N PHE A 215 -32.16 -11.28 8.42
CA PHE A 215 -31.12 -12.22 8.00
C PHE A 215 -30.58 -11.99 6.58
N ASP A 216 -30.77 -10.81 6.00
CA ASP A 216 -30.09 -10.49 4.75
C ASP A 216 -28.61 -10.27 5.03
N LEU A 217 -27.77 -10.98 4.27
CA LEU A 217 -26.33 -10.85 4.32
C LEU A 217 -25.90 -9.82 3.29
N SER A 218 -25.18 -8.81 3.75
CA SER A 218 -24.47 -7.86 2.89
C SER A 218 -22.97 -7.99 3.12
N ALA A 219 -22.19 -8.01 2.04
CA ALA A 219 -20.73 -8.08 2.13
C ALA A 219 -20.05 -7.19 1.09
N SER A 220 -19.14 -6.34 1.54
CA SER A 220 -18.38 -5.43 0.66
C SER A 220 -16.88 -5.51 0.96
N LEU A 221 -16.07 -5.46 -0.10
CA LEU A 221 -14.62 -5.36 0.01
C LEU A 221 -14.15 -3.97 -0.43
N GLN A 222 -13.41 -3.32 0.46
CA GLN A 222 -12.86 -1.99 0.24
C GLN A 222 -11.33 -2.02 0.33
N ILE A 223 -10.67 -1.10 -0.36
CA ILE A 223 -9.21 -0.90 -0.28
C ILE A 223 -8.91 0.47 0.30
N VAL A 224 -7.85 0.54 1.09
CA VAL A 224 -7.25 1.80 1.56
C VAL A 224 -6.42 2.37 0.41
N ASN A 225 -7.08 2.97 -0.59
CA ASN A 225 -6.39 3.67 -1.68
C ASN A 225 -7.37 4.57 -2.45
N CYS A 226 -6.87 5.34 -3.42
CA CYS A 226 -7.67 6.18 -4.31
C CYS A 226 -8.44 5.35 -5.36
N GLY A 227 -9.49 5.93 -5.94
CA GLY A 227 -10.37 5.25 -6.91
C GLY A 227 -9.67 4.71 -8.16
N LEU A 228 -8.56 5.32 -8.59
CA LEU A 228 -7.78 4.84 -9.73
C LEU A 228 -7.13 3.49 -9.46
N VAL A 229 -6.58 3.30 -8.25
CA VAL A 229 -6.00 2.03 -7.83
C VAL A 229 -7.07 0.95 -7.66
N CYS A 230 -8.24 1.33 -7.14
CA CYS A 230 -9.35 0.41 -6.93
C CYS A 230 -9.76 -0.33 -8.23
N LYS A 231 -9.71 0.35 -9.38
CA LYS A 231 -10.04 -0.23 -10.70
C LYS A 231 -9.16 -1.41 -11.09
N GLN A 232 -7.95 -1.49 -10.53
CA GLN A 232 -7.02 -2.60 -10.76
C GLN A 232 -7.45 -3.88 -10.05
N PHE A 233 -8.41 -3.83 -9.12
CA PHE A 233 -8.76 -4.98 -8.30
C PHE A 233 -10.21 -5.41 -8.51
N THR A 234 -10.39 -6.72 -8.60
CA THR A 234 -11.70 -7.37 -8.48
C THR A 234 -11.65 -8.36 -7.34
N TYR A 235 -12.80 -8.58 -6.73
CA TYR A 235 -12.94 -9.63 -5.73
C TYR A 235 -14.09 -10.57 -6.09
N THR A 236 -13.98 -11.79 -5.60
CA THR A 236 -14.98 -12.84 -5.74
C THR A 236 -15.22 -13.46 -4.37
N LEU A 237 -16.48 -13.59 -4.01
CA LEU A 237 -16.93 -14.38 -2.87
C LEU A 237 -17.56 -15.64 -3.43
N GLU A 238 -17.04 -16.80 -3.04
CA GLU A 238 -17.57 -18.11 -3.42
C GLU A 238 -17.81 -18.95 -2.18
N THR A 239 -18.76 -19.87 -2.26
CA THR A 239 -18.99 -20.89 -1.23
C THR A 239 -17.84 -21.90 -1.19
N ASN A 240 -17.79 -22.73 -0.14
CA ASN A 240 -16.85 -23.85 -0.08
C ASN A 240 -17.04 -24.87 -1.22
N THR A 241 -18.23 -24.96 -1.80
CA THR A 241 -18.53 -25.85 -2.93
C THR A 241 -18.11 -25.27 -4.28
N GLY A 242 -17.52 -24.06 -4.29
CA GLY A 242 -17.07 -23.38 -5.51
C GLY A 242 -18.16 -22.59 -6.23
N CYS A 243 -19.38 -22.54 -5.71
CA CYS A 243 -20.44 -21.69 -6.25
C CYS A 243 -20.13 -20.22 -5.98
N VAL A 244 -20.03 -19.41 -7.04
CA VAL A 244 -19.74 -17.97 -6.96
C VAL A 244 -20.98 -17.22 -6.49
N LEU A 245 -20.87 -16.56 -5.33
CA LEU A 245 -21.94 -15.73 -4.76
C LEU A 245 -21.92 -14.32 -5.31
N TYR A 246 -20.72 -13.76 -5.50
CA TYR A 246 -20.54 -12.42 -6.03
C TYR A 246 -19.19 -12.27 -6.70
N ARG A 247 -19.17 -11.48 -7.77
CA ARG A 247 -17.94 -10.97 -8.38
C ARG A 247 -18.14 -9.49 -8.70
N GLY A 248 -17.22 -8.65 -8.25
CA GLY A 248 -17.30 -7.21 -8.50
C GLY A 248 -15.98 -6.48 -8.31
N PRO A 249 -15.97 -5.16 -8.59
CA PRO A 249 -14.80 -4.31 -8.39
C PRO A 249 -14.58 -4.06 -6.89
N VAL A 250 -13.31 -3.87 -6.50
CA VAL A 250 -12.99 -3.35 -5.16
C VAL A 250 -13.21 -1.83 -5.16
N LYS A 251 -13.74 -1.30 -4.05
CA LYS A 251 -14.02 0.15 -3.91
C LYS A 251 -13.05 0.81 -2.94
N SER A 252 -12.88 2.12 -3.07
CA SER A 252 -12.10 2.89 -2.08
C SER A 252 -12.87 2.96 -0.77
N CYS A 253 -12.20 2.75 0.35
CA CYS A 253 -12.82 2.96 1.66
C CYS A 253 -13.24 4.42 1.94
N ARG A 254 -12.85 5.39 1.09
CA ARG A 254 -13.36 6.78 1.19
C ARG A 254 -14.82 6.91 0.81
N LEU A 255 -15.30 6.04 -0.08
CA LEU A 255 -16.67 6.08 -0.57
C LEU A 255 -17.45 4.95 0.12
N PHE A 256 -18.47 5.32 0.88
CA PHE A 256 -19.42 4.36 1.44
C PHE A 256 -20.68 4.36 0.57
N SER A 257 -20.98 3.21 -0.03
CA SER A 257 -22.24 2.96 -0.74
C SER A 257 -22.86 1.69 -0.15
N PRO A 258 -24.07 1.77 0.44
CA PRO A 258 -24.72 0.62 1.08
C PRO A 258 -25.12 -0.49 0.09
N ASN A 259 -25.13 -0.17 -1.21
CA ASN A 259 -25.50 -1.11 -2.28
C ASN A 259 -24.28 -1.70 -3.02
N ASP A 260 -23.06 -1.31 -2.62
CA ASP A 260 -21.85 -1.79 -3.28
C ASP A 260 -21.39 -3.10 -2.64
N GLY A 261 -21.73 -4.24 -3.26
CA GLY A 261 -21.23 -5.54 -2.85
C GLY A 261 -22.21 -6.69 -3.07
N LEU A 262 -21.94 -7.79 -2.37
CA LEU A 262 -22.83 -8.94 -2.30
C LEU A 262 -24.03 -8.60 -1.42
N GLN A 263 -25.23 -8.94 -1.89
CA GLN A 263 -26.45 -8.93 -1.11
C GLN A 263 -27.16 -10.27 -1.32
N ILE A 264 -27.41 -11.00 -0.23
CA ILE A 264 -28.16 -12.26 -0.25
C ILE A 264 -29.33 -12.12 0.71
N PRO A 265 -30.59 -12.23 0.22
CA PRO A 265 -31.75 -12.25 1.08
C PRO A 265 -31.70 -13.42 2.08
N GLY A 266 -32.22 -13.22 3.29
CA GLY A 266 -32.14 -14.24 4.36
C GLY A 266 -32.74 -15.59 3.99
N ASN A 267 -33.77 -15.62 3.13
CA ASN A 267 -34.35 -16.86 2.62
C ASN A 267 -33.35 -17.70 1.82
N ASN A 268 -32.47 -17.04 1.06
CA ASN A 268 -31.46 -17.68 0.25
C ASN A 268 -30.21 -18.04 1.05
N MET A 269 -29.99 -17.44 2.23
CA MET A 269 -28.84 -17.76 3.07
C MET A 269 -28.93 -19.16 3.70
N ARG A 270 -30.15 -19.67 3.94
CA ARG A 270 -30.37 -20.97 4.59
C ARG A 270 -29.70 -22.15 3.88
N GLN A 271 -29.54 -22.08 2.56
CA GLN A 271 -28.90 -23.14 1.78
C GLN A 271 -27.37 -23.16 1.88
N PHE A 272 -26.76 -22.12 2.46
CA PHE A 272 -25.30 -21.96 2.55
C PHE A 272 -24.74 -22.13 3.97
N ILE A 273 -25.62 -22.32 4.96
CA ILE A 273 -25.27 -22.42 6.37
C ILE A 273 -25.20 -23.90 6.78
N ASP A 274 -24.19 -24.26 7.57
CA ASP A 274 -24.03 -25.62 8.07
C ASP A 274 -24.95 -25.93 9.27
N SER A 275 -24.90 -27.17 9.76
CA SER A 275 -25.68 -27.60 10.94
C SER A 275 -25.31 -26.90 12.24
N LYS A 276 -24.19 -26.18 12.28
CA LYS A 276 -23.69 -25.40 13.43
C LYS A 276 -23.97 -23.90 13.27
N ASN A 277 -24.80 -23.51 12.31
CA ASN A 277 -25.11 -22.12 12.00
C ASN A 277 -23.87 -21.33 11.51
N CYS A 278 -22.91 -21.99 10.89
CA CYS A 278 -21.71 -21.38 10.33
C CYS A 278 -21.81 -21.24 8.81
N PHE A 279 -21.45 -20.06 8.30
CA PHE A 279 -21.31 -19.78 6.89
C PHE A 279 -19.83 -19.76 6.50
N TYR A 280 -19.45 -20.60 5.55
CA TYR A 280 -18.09 -20.69 5.04
C TYR A 280 -17.99 -20.16 3.62
N TYR A 281 -17.00 -19.33 3.37
CA TYR A 281 -16.78 -18.70 2.08
C TYR A 281 -15.29 -18.54 1.79
N ASN A 282 -14.95 -18.53 0.51
CA ASN A 282 -13.62 -18.13 0.04
C ASN A 282 -13.69 -16.70 -0.47
N LEU A 283 -12.77 -15.87 0.01
CA LEU A 283 -12.49 -14.56 -0.56
C LEU A 283 -11.32 -14.71 -1.54
N ILE A 284 -11.56 -14.28 -2.78
CA ILE A 284 -10.54 -14.20 -3.83
C ILE A 284 -10.40 -12.73 -4.24
N ILE A 285 -9.18 -12.21 -4.23
CA ILE A 285 -8.85 -10.88 -4.77
C ILE A 285 -7.91 -11.08 -5.95
N LYS A 286 -8.23 -10.47 -7.09
CA LYS A 286 -7.42 -10.51 -8.31
C LYS A 286 -7.00 -9.10 -8.71
N ARG A 287 -5.73 -8.94 -9.06
CA ARG A 287 -5.22 -7.72 -9.69
C ARG A 287 -5.30 -7.88 -11.21
N LYS A 288 -6.03 -6.98 -11.88
CA LYS A 288 -6.01 -6.82 -13.33
C LYS A 288 -4.66 -6.23 -13.72
N VAL A 289 -3.95 -6.94 -14.58
CA VAL A 289 -2.72 -6.45 -15.19
C VAL A 289 -3.13 -5.77 -16.49
N ASP A 290 -2.94 -4.47 -16.59
CA ASP A 290 -3.13 -3.76 -17.87
C ASP A 290 -2.01 -4.20 -18.81
N CYS A 291 -2.25 -5.22 -19.64
CA CYS A 291 -1.45 -5.44 -20.83
C CYS A 291 -1.74 -4.27 -21.76
N GLY A 292 -0.79 -3.34 -21.91
CA GLY A 292 -0.87 -2.26 -22.88
C GLY A 292 -1.22 -2.83 -24.26
N ALA A 293 -2.25 -2.26 -24.89
CA ALA A 293 -2.65 -2.62 -26.23
C ALA A 293 -1.50 -2.31 -27.21
N ALA A 294 -0.83 -3.37 -27.66
CA ALA A 294 -0.21 -3.44 -28.97
C ALA A 294 -0.70 -4.75 -29.58
N ASN A 295 -1.75 -4.68 -30.40
CA ASN A 295 -2.12 -5.74 -31.34
C ASN A 295 -1.30 -5.51 -32.62
N PRO A 296 -0.35 -6.37 -33.00
CA PRO A 296 0.18 -6.38 -34.35
C PRO A 296 -0.48 -7.51 -35.14
N MET A 297 -1.73 -7.32 -35.56
CA MET A 297 -2.31 -8.06 -36.68
C MET A 297 -3.69 -7.50 -37.04
N SER A 298 -3.74 -6.66 -38.09
CA SER A 298 -4.84 -6.57 -39.06
C SER A 298 -4.73 -5.26 -39.86
N LEU A 299 -3.75 -5.14 -40.75
CA LEU A 299 -3.81 -4.22 -41.90
C LEU A 299 -3.08 -4.91 -43.07
N LEU A 300 -3.77 -5.88 -43.67
CA LEU A 300 -3.49 -6.42 -44.99
C LEU A 300 -4.84 -6.59 -45.68
N SER A 301 -5.31 -5.52 -46.30
CA SER A 301 -6.10 -5.50 -47.53
C SER A 301 -6.30 -4.03 -47.90
N ASP A 302 -6.40 -3.78 -49.20
CA ASP A 302 -6.72 -2.51 -49.87
C ASP A 302 -5.50 -1.84 -50.54
N VAL A 303 -4.97 -2.55 -51.55
CA VAL A 303 -4.44 -1.88 -52.75
C VAL A 303 -5.36 -2.30 -53.88
N ASP A 304 -6.28 -1.41 -54.20
CA ASP A 304 -7.10 -1.46 -55.41
C ASP A 304 -6.22 -1.27 -56.65
N ASN A 305 -6.62 -2.00 -57.69
CA ASN A 305 -6.17 -1.83 -59.07
C ASN A 305 -6.59 -0.46 -59.61
N ASN A 306 -5.66 0.19 -60.32
CA ASN A 306 -5.79 0.84 -61.64
C ASN A 306 -4.89 2.08 -61.70
N ASP A 307 -3.95 2.08 -62.63
CA ASP A 307 -4.04 3.02 -63.74
C ASP A 307 -3.15 2.57 -64.91
N GLU A 308 -3.77 2.59 -66.07
CA GLU A 308 -3.22 2.38 -67.40
C GLU A 308 -2.21 3.48 -67.78
N ALA A 309 -1.12 3.06 -68.42
CA ALA A 309 -0.44 3.77 -69.50
C ALA A 309 0.28 2.75 -70.39
#